data_AF-A0A9K3MXF8-F1
#
_entry.id   AF-A0A9K3MXF8-F1
#
_cell.length_a   1.000
_cell.length_b   1.000
_cell.length_c   1.000
_cell.angle_alpha   90.00
_cell.angle_beta   90.00
_cell.angle_gamma   90.00
#
_symmetry.space_group_name_H-M   'P 1'
#
loop_
_entity.id
_entity.type
_entity.pdbx_description
1 polymer ?
#
loop_
_entity_poly.entity_id
_entity_poly.type
_entity_poly.pdbx_seq_one_letter_code
_entity_poly.pdbx_strand_id
1 'polypeptide(L)'
;MIMEVEVSSKFKLEKAICNHGFFMMAPNTWYPSTKTFVRPLRLINNNTVTVSIAQPRPSFISISILDDLHPMSISDHQQHIMACILFFFFIF
;
A
#
# COMPACT_ATOMS: atom_id res chain seq x y z
N MET A 1 8.28 8.72 -4.45
CA MET A 1 8.02 9.05 -3.02
C MET A 1 7.85 7.78 -2.22
N ILE A 2 8.41 7.70 -1.00
CA ILE A 2 8.28 6.55 -0.10
C ILE A 2 7.69 7.03 1.24
N MET A 3 6.67 6.35 1.73
CA MET A 3 6.03 6.57 3.03
C MET A 3 6.23 5.34 3.91
N GLU A 4 6.42 5.54 5.21
CA GLU A 4 6.53 4.44 6.17
C GLU A 4 5.40 4.50 7.19
N VAL A 5 4.81 3.35 7.48
CA VAL A 5 3.75 3.18 8.47
C VAL A 5 4.23 2.22 9.53
N GLU A 6 4.20 2.66 10.79
CA GLU A 6 4.48 1.80 11.92
C GLU A 6 3.34 0.79 12.10
N VAL A 7 3.72 -0.46 12.29
CA VAL A 7 2.80 -1.58 12.54
C VAL A 7 3.31 -2.42 13.71
N SER A 8 2.44 -3.22 14.30
CA SER A 8 2.85 -4.20 15.31
C SER A 8 3.98 -5.07 14.77
N SER A 9 5.00 -5.35 15.59
CA SER A 9 6.09 -6.27 15.23
C SER A 9 5.62 -7.70 14.91
N LYS A 10 4.38 -8.04 15.28
CA LYS A 10 3.73 -9.32 14.93
C LYS A 10 3.01 -9.30 13.58
N PHE A 11 2.78 -8.11 13.01
CA PHE A 11 2.13 -7.96 11.71
C PHE A 11 3.04 -8.54 10.61
N LYS A 12 2.43 -9.30 9.70
CA LYS A 12 3.12 -9.87 8.53
C LYS A 12 2.30 -9.55 7.29
N LEU A 13 2.81 -8.67 6.45
CA LEU A 13 2.16 -8.21 5.22
C LEU A 13 1.74 -9.39 4.34
N GLU A 14 2.65 -10.32 4.10
CA GLU A 14 2.39 -11.54 3.32
C GLU A 14 1.20 -12.34 3.87
N LYS A 15 1.09 -12.48 5.20
CA LYS A 15 -0.03 -13.19 5.82
C LYS A 15 -1.34 -12.42 5.62
N ALA A 16 -1.33 -11.10 5.77
CA ALA A 16 -2.51 -10.26 5.52
C ALA A 16 -2.96 -10.32 4.05
N ILE A 17 -2.02 -10.28 3.10
CA ILE A 17 -2.35 -10.34 1.67
C ILE A 17 -2.88 -11.72 1.26
N CYS A 18 -2.21 -12.79 1.68
CA CYS A 18 -2.54 -14.14 1.25
C CYS A 18 -3.79 -14.69 1.95
N ASN A 19 -3.96 -14.47 3.26
CA ASN A 19 -5.10 -15.03 4.00
C ASN A 19 -6.42 -14.38 3.62
N HIS A 20 -6.42 -13.08 3.31
CA HIS A 20 -7.63 -12.34 2.94
C HIS A 20 -7.87 -12.32 1.43
N GLY A 21 -7.03 -13.00 0.64
CA GLY A 21 -7.21 -13.11 -0.80
C GLY A 21 -7.09 -11.78 -1.54
N PHE A 22 -6.40 -10.78 -0.96
CA PHE A 22 -6.36 -9.43 -1.52
C PHE A 22 -5.75 -9.37 -2.93
N PHE A 23 -4.84 -10.30 -3.25
CA PHE A 23 -4.26 -10.45 -4.58
C PHE A 23 -5.24 -10.99 -5.64
N MET A 24 -6.38 -11.55 -5.23
CA MET A 24 -7.39 -12.08 -6.17
C MET A 24 -8.30 -10.98 -6.73
N MET A 25 -8.27 -9.77 -6.15
CA MET A 25 -9.05 -8.63 -6.62
C MET A 25 -8.24 -7.82 -7.64
N ALA A 26 -8.33 -8.18 -8.92
CA ALA A 26 -7.70 -7.41 -9.97
C ALA A 26 -8.05 -5.91 -9.86
N PRO A 27 -7.11 -4.99 -10.11
CA PRO A 27 -5.75 -5.23 -10.62
C PRO A 27 -4.69 -5.28 -9.50
N ASN A 28 -5.04 -5.78 -8.31
CA ASN A 28 -4.07 -6.07 -7.26
C ASN A 28 -3.15 -7.23 -7.68
N THR A 29 -1.85 -7.12 -7.38
CA THR A 29 -0.84 -8.14 -7.69
C THR A 29 0.06 -8.36 -6.49
N TRP A 30 0.18 -9.62 -6.05
CA TRP A 30 1.19 -10.01 -5.08
C TRP A 30 2.40 -10.60 -5.80
N TYR A 31 3.60 -10.10 -5.48
CA TYR A 31 4.88 -10.61 -5.98
C TYR A 31 5.58 -11.40 -4.85
N PRO A 32 5.50 -12.74 -4.84
CA PRO A 32 6.06 -13.55 -3.76
C PRO A 32 7.59 -13.44 -3.63
N SER A 33 8.29 -13.26 -4.76
CA SER A 33 9.75 -13.18 -4.81
C SER A 33 10.30 -11.95 -4.08
N THR A 34 9.60 -10.83 -4.15
CA THR A 34 9.99 -9.56 -3.52
C THR A 34 9.19 -9.25 -2.26
N LYS A 35 8.16 -10.05 -1.95
CA LYS A 35 7.19 -9.82 -0.87
C LYS A 35 6.52 -8.44 -0.99
N THR A 36 6.18 -8.08 -2.22
CA THR A 36 5.61 -6.78 -2.55
C THR A 36 4.19 -6.94 -3.05
N PHE A 37 3.30 -6.12 -2.51
CA PHE A 37 1.93 -6.01 -2.97
C PHE A 37 1.76 -4.73 -3.78
N VAL A 38 1.32 -4.86 -5.03
CA VAL A 38 1.05 -3.72 -5.92
C VAL A 38 -0.44 -3.62 -6.15
N ARG A 39 -0.98 -2.40 -6.07
CA ARG A 39 -2.39 -2.16 -6.35
C ARG A 39 -2.65 -0.73 -6.82
N PRO A 40 -3.75 -0.50 -7.53
CA PRO A 40 -4.26 0.86 -7.69
C PRO A 40 -4.84 1.36 -6.37
N LEU A 41 -4.71 2.67 -6.18
CA LEU A 41 -5.32 3.42 -5.11
C LEU A 41 -6.01 4.65 -5.69
N ARG A 42 -7.32 4.76 -5.44
CA ARG A 42 -8.10 5.93 -5.85
C ARG A 42 -7.95 7.04 -4.82
N LEU A 43 -7.47 8.19 -5.27
CA LEU A 43 -7.32 9.40 -4.49
C LEU A 43 -8.62 10.23 -4.45
N ILE A 44 -8.67 11.20 -3.54
CA ILE A 44 -9.85 12.06 -3.32
C ILE A 44 -10.25 12.90 -4.55
N ASN A 45 -9.29 13.20 -5.42
CA ASN A 45 -9.51 13.92 -6.69
C ASN A 45 -9.93 12.98 -7.84
N ASN A 46 -10.35 11.75 -7.54
CA ASN A 46 -10.65 10.68 -8.50
C ASN A 46 -9.46 10.22 -9.36
N ASN A 47 -8.25 10.71 -9.11
CA ASN A 47 -7.06 10.16 -9.75
C ASN A 47 -6.75 8.78 -9.16
N THR A 48 -6.26 7.88 -10.00
CA THR A 48 -5.79 6.57 -9.55
C THR A 48 -4.29 6.54 -9.66
N VAL A 49 -3.62 6.16 -8.58
CA VAL A 49 -2.17 5.97 -8.54
C VAL A 49 -1.87 4.52 -8.20
N THR A 50 -0.84 3.97 -8.84
CA THR A 50 -0.35 2.64 -8.53
C THR A 50 0.62 2.73 -7.35
N VAL A 51 0.34 1.97 -6.30
CA VAL A 51 1.20 1.89 -5.12
C VAL A 51 1.82 0.51 -4.99
N SER A 52 3.07 0.49 -4.53
CA SER A 52 3.84 -0.67 -4.14
C SER A 52 3.98 -0.67 -2.63
N ILE A 53 3.63 -1.79 -1.99
CA ILE A 53 3.58 -1.96 -0.54
C ILE A 53 4.48 -3.14 -0.18
N ALA A 54 5.48 -2.90 0.67
CA ALA A 54 6.42 -3.92 1.11
C ALA A 54 6.67 -3.78 2.62
N GLN A 55 7.11 -4.85 3.27
CA GLN A 55 7.49 -4.83 4.69
C GLN A 55 8.98 -5.11 4.84
N PRO A 56 9.85 -4.09 4.66
CA PRO A 56 11.30 -4.28 4.77
C PRO A 56 11.75 -4.52 6.22
N ARG A 57 10.95 -4.09 7.21
CA ARG A 57 11.24 -4.21 8.65
C ARG A 57 10.02 -4.77 9.39
N PRO A 58 10.18 -5.57 10.46
CA PRO A 58 9.05 -6.18 11.17
C PRO A 58 7.98 -5.18 11.66
N SER A 59 8.39 -3.99 12.10
CA SER A 59 7.48 -2.97 12.64
C SER A 59 7.12 -1.86 11.65
N PHE A 60 7.51 -1.98 10.37
CA PHE A 60 7.25 -0.92 9.38
C PHE A 60 6.85 -1.49 8.03
N ILE A 61 5.79 -0.91 7.46
CA ILE A 61 5.41 -1.08 6.07
C ILE A 61 5.90 0.14 5.28
N SER A 62 6.52 -0.10 4.14
CA SER A 62 6.92 0.91 3.17
C SER A 62 5.93 0.94 2.01
N ILE A 63 5.51 2.15 1.64
CA ILE A 63 4.54 2.41 0.57
C ILE A 63 5.18 3.37 -0.42
N SER A 64 5.29 2.95 -1.67
CA SER A 64 5.89 3.73 -2.75
C SER A 64 4.87 3.96 -3.86
N ILE A 65 4.80 5.17 -4.40
CA ILE A 65 4.00 5.47 -5.60
C ILE A 65 4.85 5.11 -6.83
N LEU A 66 4.29 4.34 -7.76
CA LEU A 66 4.96 3.90 -9.00
C LEU A 66 4.70 4.82 -10.19
N ASP A 67 3.64 5.64 -10.17
CA ASP A 67 3.28 6.52 -11.28
C ASP A 67 3.96 7.90 -11.15
N ASP A 68 4.82 8.23 -12.12
CA ASP A 68 5.58 9.50 -12.24
C ASP A 68 4.79 10.63 -12.94
N LEU A 69 3.51 10.43 -13.28
CA LEU A 69 2.86 11.28 -14.28
C LEU A 69 2.39 12.66 -13.80
N HIS A 70 2.40 12.98 -12.50
CA HIS A 70 2.07 14.34 -12.04
C HIS A 70 2.89 14.76 -10.81
N PRO A 71 3.55 15.93 -10.84
CA PRO A 71 4.03 16.61 -9.63
C PRO A 71 2.82 17.15 -8.85
N MET A 72 2.04 16.23 -8.27
CA MET A 72 0.90 16.54 -7.41
C MET A 72 1.42 17.06 -6.06
N SER A 73 0.73 18.01 -5.41
CA SER A 73 1.11 18.49 -4.08
C SER A 73 1.12 17.32 -3.09
N ILE A 74 2.33 16.91 -2.72
CA ILE A 74 2.63 15.68 -1.99
C ILE A 74 1.96 15.64 -0.61
N SER A 75 1.80 16.81 0.04
CA SER A 75 1.22 16.95 1.37
C SER A 75 -0.24 16.52 1.45
N ASP A 76 -1.05 16.91 0.46
CA ASP A 76 -2.51 16.83 0.55
C ASP A 76 -2.98 15.39 0.33
N HIS A 77 -2.23 14.62 -0.46
CA HIS A 77 -2.54 13.23 -0.76
C HIS A 77 -1.91 12.23 0.22
N GLN A 78 -0.82 12.59 0.90
CA GLN A 78 -0.15 11.69 1.84
C GLN A 78 -1.10 11.19 2.93
N GLN A 79 -1.86 12.09 3.57
CA GLN A 79 -2.80 11.71 4.62
C GLN A 79 -3.93 10.80 4.09
N HIS A 80 -4.41 11.06 2.88
CA HIS A 80 -5.44 10.24 2.26
C HIS A 80 -4.92 8.85 1.88
N ILE A 81 -3.70 8.76 1.35
CA ILE A 81 -3.06 7.48 1.01
C ILE A 81 -2.86 6.65 2.28
N MET A 82 -2.35 7.26 3.35
CA MET A 82 -2.22 6.60 4.65
C MET A 82 -3.58 6.10 5.16
N ALA A 83 -4.62 6.94 5.10
CA ALA A 83 -5.96 6.53 5.52
C ALA A 83 -6.45 5.32 4.71
N CYS A 84 -6.44 5.37 3.37
CA CYS A 84 -6.90 4.26 2.55
C CYS A 84 -6.18 2.94 2.82
N ILE A 85 -4.87 3.01 3.09
CA ILE A 85 -4.05 1.83 3.38
C ILE A 85 -4.35 1.30 4.79
N LEU A 86 -4.47 2.17 5.79
CA LEU A 86 -4.88 1.78 7.14
C LEU A 86 -6.28 1.13 7.14
N PHE A 87 -7.25 1.73 6.43
CA PHE A 87 -8.58 1.14 6.27
C PHE A 87 -8.53 -0.25 5.62
N PHE A 88 -7.60 -0.49 4.69
CA PHE A 88 -7.53 -1.77 3.99
C PHE A 88 -6.85 -2.89 4.82
N PHE A 89 -5.84 -2.56 5.62
CA PHE A 89 -5.08 -3.55 6.40
C PHE A 89 -5.60 -3.78 7.82
N PHE A 90 -6.36 -2.85 8.42
CA PHE A 90 -6.77 -2.92 9.83
C PHE A 90 -8.27 -3.17 10.05
N ILE A 91 -9.06 -3.40 8.99
CA ILE A 91 -10.49 -3.74 9.09
C ILE A 91 -10.73 -5.26 9.02
N PHE A 92 -9.69 -6.06 8.75
CA PHE A 92 -9.76 -7.52 8.74
C PHE A 92 -8.77 -8.16 9.72
#